data_AF-C5J5Q3-F1
#
_entry.id   AF-C5J5Q3-F1
#
_cell.length_a   1.000
_cell.length_b   1.000
_cell.length_c   1.000
_cell.angle_alpha   90.00
_cell.angle_beta   90.00
_cell.angle_gamma   90.00
#
_symmetry.space_group_name_H-M   'P 1'
#
loop_
_entity.id
_entity.type
_entity.pdbx_description
1 polymer ?
#
loop_
_entity_poly.entity_id
_entity_poly.type
_entity_poly.pdbx_seq_one_letter_code
_entity_poly.pdbx_strand_id
1 'polypeptide(L)'
;MENSNNYISEKLDDFSKWARHRKTALIFSVLVLSFSIYLITRSIRNNYQEFVLDNYYFISFVNYFQNFSVIFYFTYQSNILLGLALLGYTISPTKRKFQFLFATTVMMTIVFIVFWTLIAWHIDFNNSKELFSTATVHFLHPILAVISLFWFRKDFVLKKIGLFAAIFYMFAYYIFCLFLYIFTVKQWLSNQYDDEKFVYFYTGLTIYPFLNFLHPFFYSGNNYFLIFLLNLITFLFSFILPYLVALLLINLYGIRRIEWKLRPFIYSFFKRIYKLFKITYDKTKMIFNKKEDQ
;
A
#
# COMPACT_ATOMS: atom_id res chain seq x y z
N MET A 1 27.43 1.47 -29.76
CA MET A 1 26.54 0.73 -28.83
C MET A 1 27.38 -0.33 -28.17
N GLU A 2 27.94 -0.03 -26.99
CA GLU A 2 28.67 -1.04 -26.21
C GLU A 2 27.71 -2.16 -25.78
N ASN A 3 28.21 -3.39 -25.88
CA ASN A 3 27.48 -4.64 -25.67
C ASN A 3 26.85 -4.69 -24.27
N SER A 4 25.55 -4.38 -24.16
CA SER A 4 24.78 -4.51 -22.91
C SER A 4 24.73 -5.96 -22.38
N ASN A 5 25.03 -6.94 -23.24
CA ASN A 5 25.10 -8.35 -22.87
C ASN A 5 26.30 -8.68 -21.96
N ASN A 6 27.39 -7.91 -21.98
CA ASN A 6 28.55 -8.14 -21.11
C ASN A 6 28.36 -7.64 -19.68
N TYR A 7 27.60 -6.57 -19.46
CA TYR A 7 27.51 -5.95 -18.12
C TYR A 7 26.73 -6.80 -17.11
N ILE A 8 25.68 -7.50 -17.56
CA ILE A 8 24.91 -8.40 -16.70
C ILE A 8 25.70 -9.69 -16.45
N SER A 9 26.37 -10.24 -17.47
CA SER A 9 27.20 -11.43 -17.29
C SER A 9 28.34 -11.14 -16.32
N GLU A 10 29.06 -10.03 -16.47
CA GLU A 10 30.19 -9.68 -15.59
C GLU A 10 29.76 -9.49 -14.12
N LYS A 11 28.53 -9.02 -13.87
CA LYS A 11 27.98 -8.95 -12.49
C LYS A 11 27.50 -10.29 -11.94
N LEU A 12 27.11 -11.21 -12.80
CA LEU A 12 26.65 -12.56 -12.44
C LEU A 12 27.79 -13.58 -12.42
N ASP A 13 28.91 -13.34 -13.13
CA ASP A 13 30.05 -14.24 -13.22
C ASP A 13 30.79 -14.39 -11.87
N ASP A 14 30.58 -13.42 -10.96
CA ASP A 14 31.03 -13.49 -9.57
C ASP A 14 29.95 -13.95 -8.58
N PHE A 15 28.85 -14.56 -9.05
CA PHE A 15 27.78 -15.06 -8.18
C PHE A 15 28.31 -16.03 -7.11
N SER A 16 29.30 -16.86 -7.45
CA SER A 16 29.97 -17.76 -6.50
C SER A 16 30.56 -17.01 -5.30
N LYS A 17 31.09 -15.80 -5.50
CA LYS A 17 31.70 -14.94 -4.47
C LYS A 17 30.68 -14.14 -3.65
N TRP A 18 29.41 -14.14 -4.02
CA TRP A 18 28.40 -13.40 -3.25
C TRP A 18 28.22 -13.99 -1.86
N ALA A 19 28.03 -13.12 -0.87
CA ALA A 19 27.69 -13.52 0.49
C ALA A 19 26.40 -14.35 0.53
N ARG A 20 26.35 -15.35 1.42
CA ARG A 20 25.23 -16.31 1.51
C ARG A 20 23.87 -15.62 1.65
N HIS A 21 23.75 -14.62 2.51
CA HIS A 21 22.50 -13.88 2.72
C HIS A 21 22.05 -13.13 1.46
N ARG A 22 22.97 -12.66 0.60
CA ARG A 22 22.66 -12.02 -0.68
C ARG A 22 22.10 -13.02 -1.68
N LYS A 23 22.67 -14.23 -1.75
CA LYS A 23 22.15 -15.34 -2.57
C LYS A 23 20.76 -15.76 -2.11
N THR A 24 20.56 -15.93 -0.80
CA THR A 24 19.25 -16.27 -0.23
C THR A 24 18.21 -15.18 -0.50
N ALA A 25 18.58 -13.91 -0.35
CA ALA A 25 17.70 -12.79 -0.68
C ALA A 25 17.34 -12.73 -2.18
N LEU A 26 18.26 -13.12 -3.07
CA LEU A 26 17.93 -13.26 -4.51
C LEU A 26 16.86 -14.33 -4.71
N ILE A 27 17.00 -15.50 -4.09
CA ILE A 27 15.97 -16.56 -4.13
C ILE A 27 14.64 -16.05 -3.58
N PHE A 28 14.65 -15.36 -2.44
CA PHE A 28 13.44 -14.74 -1.88
C PHE A 28 12.78 -13.78 -2.88
N SER A 29 13.57 -12.96 -3.60
CA SER A 29 13.02 -12.03 -4.59
C SER A 29 12.34 -12.74 -5.75
N VAL A 30 12.94 -13.83 -6.26
CA VAL A 30 12.38 -14.65 -7.33
C VAL A 30 11.11 -15.34 -6.86
N LEU A 31 11.10 -15.91 -5.65
CA LEU A 31 9.91 -16.53 -5.06
C LEU A 31 8.76 -15.53 -4.90
N VAL A 32 9.03 -14.37 -4.29
CA VAL A 32 8.02 -13.32 -4.10
C VAL A 32 7.43 -12.89 -5.43
N LEU A 33 8.26 -12.61 -6.44
CA LEU A 33 7.79 -12.21 -7.77
C LEU A 33 6.99 -13.32 -8.44
N SER A 34 7.49 -14.55 -8.42
CA SER A 34 6.86 -15.68 -9.11
C SER A 34 5.50 -16.00 -8.50
N PHE A 35 5.40 -16.08 -7.17
CA PHE A 35 4.11 -16.31 -6.50
C PHE A 35 3.15 -15.14 -6.72
N SER A 36 3.62 -13.89 -6.66
CA SER A 36 2.75 -12.73 -6.88
C SER A 36 2.19 -12.71 -8.30
N ILE A 37 3.04 -12.92 -9.32
CA ILE A 37 2.61 -12.97 -10.72
C ILE A 37 1.67 -14.14 -10.96
N TYR A 38 1.99 -15.32 -10.41
CA TYR A 38 1.13 -16.51 -10.50
C TYR A 38 -0.25 -16.26 -9.89
N LEU A 39 -0.31 -15.73 -8.67
CA LEU A 39 -1.58 -15.47 -7.97
C LEU A 39 -2.42 -14.39 -8.67
N ILE A 40 -1.78 -13.31 -9.14
CA ILE A 40 -2.45 -12.28 -9.96
C ILE A 40 -3.01 -12.90 -11.24
N THR A 41 -2.20 -13.66 -11.98
CA THR A 41 -2.61 -14.28 -13.26
C THR A 41 -3.73 -15.29 -13.03
N ARG A 42 -3.63 -16.10 -11.97
CA ARG A 42 -4.66 -17.06 -11.58
C ARG A 42 -5.96 -16.36 -11.20
N SER A 43 -5.88 -15.27 -10.45
CA SER A 43 -7.04 -14.47 -10.04
C SER A 43 -7.74 -13.84 -11.25
N ILE A 44 -6.97 -13.24 -12.17
CA ILE A 44 -7.48 -12.72 -13.45
C ILE A 44 -8.14 -13.84 -14.26
N ARG A 45 -7.54 -15.02 -14.34
CA ARG A 45 -8.09 -16.12 -15.14
C ARG A 45 -9.39 -16.69 -14.56
N ASN A 46 -9.48 -16.82 -13.24
CA ASN A 46 -10.57 -17.53 -12.58
C ASN A 46 -11.67 -16.60 -12.05
N ASN A 47 -11.57 -15.29 -12.29
CA ASN A 47 -12.47 -14.28 -11.70
C ASN A 47 -12.61 -14.42 -10.17
N TYR A 48 -11.48 -14.72 -9.52
CA TYR A 48 -11.48 -14.96 -8.08
C TYR A 48 -11.68 -13.64 -7.33
N GLN A 49 -12.74 -13.57 -6.53
CA GLN A 49 -12.97 -12.44 -5.63
C GLN A 49 -12.20 -12.70 -4.34
N GLU A 50 -11.22 -11.85 -4.04
CA GLU A 50 -10.42 -12.02 -2.83
C GLU A 50 -11.24 -11.75 -1.55
N PHE A 51 -12.28 -10.92 -1.65
CA PHE A 51 -13.14 -10.56 -0.53
C PHE A 51 -14.62 -10.49 -0.93
N VAL A 52 -15.41 -11.38 -0.33
CA VAL A 52 -16.87 -11.32 -0.30
C VAL A 52 -17.27 -11.39 1.18
N LEU A 53 -18.08 -10.44 1.64
CA LEU A 53 -18.67 -10.48 2.98
C LEU A 53 -20.18 -10.55 2.85
N ASP A 54 -20.77 -11.65 3.30
CA ASP A 54 -22.19 -11.94 3.07
C ASP A 54 -23.15 -11.02 3.86
N ASN A 55 -22.63 -10.18 4.77
CA ASN A 55 -23.44 -9.40 5.73
C ASN A 55 -23.26 -7.88 5.67
N TYR A 56 -22.52 -7.35 4.70
CA TYR A 56 -22.30 -5.90 4.60
C TYR A 56 -22.82 -5.37 3.26
N TYR A 57 -23.54 -4.24 3.31
CA TYR A 57 -23.92 -3.45 2.14
C TYR A 57 -22.67 -2.81 1.51
N PHE A 58 -21.85 -3.62 0.85
CA PHE A 58 -20.69 -3.17 0.11
C PHE A 58 -20.76 -3.71 -1.32
N ILE A 59 -20.35 -2.87 -2.27
CA ILE A 59 -20.15 -3.31 -3.63
C ILE A 59 -18.65 -3.44 -3.84
N SER A 60 -18.22 -4.68 -4.04
CA SER A 60 -16.85 -4.95 -4.44
C SER A 60 -16.58 -4.25 -5.76
N PHE A 61 -15.47 -3.51 -5.83
CA PHE A 61 -15.00 -2.92 -7.09
C PHE A 61 -14.73 -3.96 -8.20
N VAL A 62 -14.68 -5.26 -7.85
CA VAL A 62 -14.71 -6.37 -8.82
C VAL A 62 -15.90 -6.24 -9.77
N ASN A 63 -17.02 -5.67 -9.35
CA ASN A 63 -18.18 -5.50 -10.24
C ASN A 63 -17.90 -4.56 -11.44
N TYR A 64 -16.89 -3.69 -11.35
CA TYR A 64 -16.46 -2.84 -12.47
C TYR A 64 -15.23 -3.37 -13.17
N PHE A 65 -14.20 -3.74 -12.40
CA PHE A 65 -12.89 -4.12 -12.96
C PHE A 65 -12.79 -5.62 -13.25
N GLN A 66 -13.80 -6.39 -12.86
CA GLN A 66 -13.90 -7.83 -13.07
C GLN A 66 -12.60 -8.52 -12.66
N ASN A 67 -12.09 -9.38 -13.53
CA ASN A 67 -10.86 -10.13 -13.40
C ASN A 67 -9.63 -9.25 -13.12
N PHE A 68 -9.62 -7.99 -13.59
CA PHE A 68 -8.50 -7.08 -13.38
C PHE A 68 -8.49 -6.42 -12.01
N SER A 69 -9.56 -6.58 -11.22
CA SER A 69 -9.65 -6.04 -9.87
C SER A 69 -8.41 -6.37 -9.02
N VAL A 70 -7.87 -7.58 -9.15
CA VAL A 70 -6.75 -8.07 -8.34
C VAL A 70 -5.52 -7.13 -8.33
N ILE A 71 -5.25 -6.41 -9.41
CA ILE A 71 -4.08 -5.51 -9.53
C ILE A 71 -4.21 -4.26 -8.66
N PHE A 72 -5.44 -3.92 -8.26
CA PHE A 72 -5.72 -2.73 -7.47
C PHE A 72 -5.61 -2.98 -5.97
N TYR A 73 -5.55 -4.23 -5.50
CA TYR A 73 -5.30 -4.48 -4.08
C TYR A 73 -3.90 -4.06 -3.68
N PHE A 74 -3.82 -3.31 -2.59
CA PHE A 74 -2.56 -2.90 -1.95
C PHE A 74 -1.62 -4.08 -1.70
N THR A 75 -2.17 -5.23 -1.29
CA THR A 75 -1.41 -6.46 -1.05
C THR A 75 -0.63 -6.89 -2.29
N TYR A 76 -1.28 -7.06 -3.46
CA TYR A 76 -0.57 -7.50 -4.67
C TYR A 76 0.42 -6.46 -5.17
N GLN A 77 0.08 -5.16 -5.09
CA GLN A 77 0.99 -4.08 -5.47
C GLN A 77 2.25 -4.09 -4.59
N SER A 78 2.10 -4.12 -3.28
CA SER A 78 3.22 -4.11 -2.33
C SER A 78 4.09 -5.37 -2.44
N ASN A 79 3.50 -6.53 -2.74
CA ASN A 79 4.23 -7.77 -2.99
C ASN A 79 5.12 -7.69 -4.25
N ILE A 80 4.57 -7.18 -5.37
CA ILE A 80 5.36 -6.95 -6.59
C ILE A 80 6.47 -5.92 -6.33
N LEU A 81 6.14 -4.81 -5.66
CA LEU A 81 7.13 -3.79 -5.32
C LEU A 81 8.24 -4.34 -4.42
N LEU A 82 7.92 -5.18 -3.42
CA LEU A 82 8.90 -5.89 -2.59
C LEU A 82 9.81 -6.76 -3.44
N GLY A 83 9.23 -7.61 -4.30
CA GLY A 83 9.97 -8.50 -5.18
C GLY A 83 10.96 -7.74 -6.06
N LEU A 84 10.51 -6.65 -6.68
CA LEU A 84 11.36 -5.76 -7.48
C LEU A 84 12.42 -5.02 -6.65
N ALA A 85 12.06 -4.55 -5.45
CA ALA A 85 13.01 -3.87 -4.56
C ALA A 85 14.14 -4.81 -4.13
N LEU A 86 13.78 -6.03 -3.74
CA LEU A 86 14.72 -7.05 -3.28
C LEU A 86 15.59 -7.57 -4.43
N LEU A 87 15.00 -7.84 -5.60
CA LEU A 87 15.74 -8.22 -6.81
C LEU A 87 16.71 -7.11 -7.23
N GLY A 88 16.22 -5.87 -7.30
CA GLY A 88 17.02 -4.71 -7.67
C GLY A 88 18.18 -4.49 -6.71
N TYR A 89 17.94 -4.63 -5.40
CA TYR A 89 18.96 -4.48 -4.36
C TYR A 89 20.00 -5.61 -4.40
N THR A 90 19.55 -6.87 -4.52
CA THR A 90 20.44 -8.04 -4.54
C THR A 90 21.33 -8.07 -5.77
N ILE A 91 20.86 -7.66 -6.96
CA ILE A 91 21.70 -7.60 -8.17
C ILE A 91 22.74 -6.47 -8.07
N SER A 92 22.34 -5.29 -7.61
CA SER A 92 23.25 -4.15 -7.48
C SER A 92 22.86 -3.25 -6.31
N PRO A 93 23.47 -3.48 -5.12
CA PRO A 93 23.18 -2.70 -3.93
C PRO A 93 23.54 -1.24 -4.14
N THR A 94 22.58 -0.34 -3.90
CA THR A 94 22.83 1.11 -3.88
C THR A 94 22.03 1.76 -2.77
N LYS A 95 22.45 2.97 -2.35
CA LYS A 95 21.75 3.78 -1.36
C LYS A 95 20.26 3.94 -1.68
N ARG A 96 19.91 4.23 -2.94
CA ARG A 96 18.52 4.45 -3.39
C ARG A 96 17.69 3.16 -3.31
N LYS A 97 18.25 2.04 -3.76
CA LYS A 97 17.58 0.74 -3.71
C LYS A 97 17.37 0.25 -2.29
N PHE A 98 18.28 0.55 -1.37
CA PHE A 98 18.08 0.30 0.06
C PHE A 98 16.90 1.12 0.62
N GLN A 99 16.77 2.40 0.26
CA GLN A 99 15.61 3.20 0.69
C GLN A 99 14.30 2.60 0.18
N PHE A 100 14.28 2.11 -1.05
CA PHE A 100 13.12 1.48 -1.65
C PHE A 100 12.78 0.15 -0.97
N LEU A 101 13.78 -0.72 -0.74
CA LEU A 101 13.62 -1.97 0.02
C LEU A 101 13.08 -1.71 1.44
N PHE A 102 13.60 -0.69 2.12
CA PHE A 102 13.09 -0.28 3.42
C PHE A 102 11.61 0.13 3.33
N ALA A 103 11.26 1.00 2.37
CA ALA A 103 9.88 1.46 2.20
C ALA A 103 8.91 0.30 1.85
N THR A 104 9.31 -0.62 0.97
CA THR A 104 8.49 -1.80 0.66
C THR A 104 8.37 -2.73 1.85
N THR A 105 9.42 -2.88 2.67
CA THR A 105 9.32 -3.67 3.91
C THR A 105 8.32 -3.05 4.89
N VAL A 106 8.31 -1.72 5.04
CA VAL A 106 7.30 -1.02 5.86
C VAL A 106 5.89 -1.30 5.35
N MET A 107 5.65 -1.19 4.04
CA MET A 107 4.35 -1.51 3.44
C MET A 107 3.94 -2.96 3.68
N MET A 108 4.88 -3.91 3.56
CA MET A 108 4.61 -5.33 3.80
C MET A 108 4.32 -5.65 5.27
N THR A 109 4.99 -4.99 6.21
CA THR A 109 4.63 -5.08 7.64
C THR A 109 3.22 -4.56 7.89
N ILE A 110 2.78 -3.54 7.16
CA ILE A 110 1.41 -3.01 7.28
C ILE A 110 0.39 -3.97 6.68
N VAL A 111 0.68 -4.57 5.53
CA VAL A 111 -0.13 -5.66 4.96
C VAL A 111 -0.33 -6.76 5.98
N PHE A 112 0.75 -7.20 6.64
CA PHE A 112 0.69 -8.20 7.70
C PHE A 112 -0.22 -7.75 8.85
N ILE A 113 0.01 -6.56 9.41
CA ILE A 113 -0.78 -6.06 10.54
C ILE A 113 -2.25 -5.95 10.17
N VAL A 114 -2.58 -5.19 9.11
CA VAL A 114 -3.97 -4.92 8.71
C VAL A 114 -4.70 -6.20 8.36
N PHE A 115 -4.05 -7.12 7.64
CA PHE A 115 -4.68 -8.38 7.30
C PHE A 115 -5.03 -9.19 8.55
N TRP A 116 -4.06 -9.45 9.44
CA TRP A 116 -4.27 -10.31 10.59
C TRP A 116 -5.12 -9.66 11.70
N THR A 117 -5.19 -8.34 11.79
CA THR A 117 -6.01 -7.66 12.80
C THR A 117 -7.42 -7.31 12.34
N LEU A 118 -7.63 -7.05 11.04
CA LEU A 118 -8.93 -6.59 10.54
C LEU A 118 -9.60 -7.53 9.55
N ILE A 119 -8.82 -8.18 8.68
CA ILE A 119 -9.38 -8.90 7.52
C ILE A 119 -9.55 -10.39 7.80
N ALA A 120 -8.53 -11.06 8.36
CA ALA A 120 -8.46 -12.51 8.49
C ALA A 120 -9.65 -13.12 9.24
N TRP A 121 -10.21 -12.39 10.21
CA TRP A 121 -11.37 -12.82 11.01
C TRP A 121 -12.67 -12.97 10.22
N HIS A 122 -12.71 -12.49 8.98
CA HIS A 122 -13.88 -12.51 8.12
C HIS A 122 -13.70 -13.42 6.89
N ILE A 123 -12.62 -14.21 6.84
CA ILE A 123 -12.35 -15.15 5.75
C ILE A 123 -12.63 -16.57 6.22
N ASP A 124 -13.34 -17.35 5.41
CA ASP A 124 -13.43 -18.79 5.62
C ASP A 124 -12.14 -19.48 5.15
N PHE A 125 -11.42 -20.09 6.09
CA PHE A 125 -10.19 -20.83 5.83
C PHE A 125 -10.40 -22.33 5.57
N ASN A 126 -11.65 -22.79 5.38
CA ASN A 126 -11.95 -24.20 5.09
C ASN A 126 -11.35 -24.69 3.76
N ASN A 127 -11.09 -23.79 2.80
CA ASN A 127 -10.43 -24.13 1.55
C ASN A 127 -8.90 -24.01 1.68
N SER A 128 -8.21 -25.15 1.72
CA SER A 128 -6.74 -25.21 1.84
C SER A 128 -5.99 -24.45 0.75
N LYS A 129 -6.54 -24.37 -0.48
CA LYS A 129 -5.91 -23.62 -1.59
C LYS A 129 -6.00 -22.10 -1.38
N GLU A 130 -7.09 -21.63 -0.80
CA GLU A 130 -7.29 -20.22 -0.47
C GLU A 130 -6.45 -19.84 0.75
N LEU A 131 -6.45 -20.68 1.79
CA LEU A 131 -5.56 -20.52 2.95
C LEU A 131 -4.10 -20.39 2.52
N PHE A 132 -3.61 -21.27 1.64
CA PHE A 132 -2.23 -21.20 1.16
C PHE A 132 -1.94 -19.90 0.38
N SER A 133 -2.85 -19.51 -0.51
CA SER A 133 -2.70 -18.29 -1.32
C SER A 133 -2.68 -17.05 -0.43
N THR A 134 -3.61 -16.97 0.52
CA THR A 134 -3.75 -15.90 1.50
C THR A 134 -2.56 -15.83 2.44
N ALA A 135 -2.12 -16.96 3.01
CA ALA A 135 -0.94 -17.03 3.86
C ALA A 135 0.34 -16.63 3.09
N THR A 136 0.44 -16.96 1.80
CA THR A 136 1.61 -16.57 1.00
C THR A 136 1.77 -15.05 0.94
N VAL A 137 0.70 -14.33 0.58
CA VAL A 137 0.78 -12.88 0.32
C VAL A 137 0.63 -12.02 1.58
N HIS A 138 0.01 -12.55 2.65
CA HIS A 138 -0.24 -11.83 3.90
C HIS A 138 0.63 -12.30 5.08
N PHE A 139 1.38 -13.40 4.95
CA PHE A 139 2.29 -13.89 6.00
C PHE A 139 3.69 -14.15 5.45
N LEU A 140 3.84 -15.05 4.48
CA LEU A 140 5.16 -15.47 3.98
C LEU A 140 5.95 -14.28 3.41
N HIS A 141 5.39 -13.54 2.45
CA HIS A 141 6.09 -12.40 1.86
C HIS A 141 6.46 -11.30 2.87
N PRO A 142 5.57 -10.87 3.80
CA PRO A 142 5.97 -9.99 4.90
C PRO A 142 7.16 -10.51 5.72
N ILE A 143 7.16 -11.79 6.08
CA ILE A 143 8.27 -12.39 6.84
C ILE A 143 9.58 -12.35 6.02
N LEU A 144 9.52 -12.69 4.73
CA LEU A 144 10.69 -12.62 3.85
C LEU A 144 11.23 -11.18 3.71
N ALA A 145 10.35 -10.17 3.66
CA ALA A 145 10.72 -8.76 3.62
C ALA A 145 11.50 -8.36 4.89
N VAL A 146 10.94 -8.71 6.04
CA VAL A 146 11.46 -8.41 7.37
C VAL A 146 12.84 -9.07 7.59
N ILE A 147 12.98 -10.37 7.24
CA ILE A 147 14.26 -11.09 7.28
C ILE A 147 15.30 -10.45 6.34
N SER A 148 14.90 -10.12 5.12
CA SER A 148 15.80 -9.53 4.12
C SER A 148 16.30 -8.15 4.56
N LEU A 149 15.41 -7.31 5.09
CA LEU A 149 15.79 -6.00 5.63
C LEU A 149 16.76 -6.16 6.80
N PHE A 150 16.53 -7.14 7.68
CA PHE A 150 17.45 -7.42 8.79
C PHE A 150 18.86 -7.74 8.30
N TRP A 151 19.03 -8.55 7.25
CA TRP A 151 20.35 -8.84 6.69
C TRP A 151 21.07 -7.59 6.16
N PHE A 152 20.35 -6.71 5.47
CA PHE A 152 20.93 -5.52 4.83
C PHE A 152 20.93 -4.26 5.70
N ARG A 153 20.44 -4.35 6.95
CA ARG A 153 20.16 -3.20 7.84
C ARG A 153 21.35 -2.29 8.11
N LYS A 154 22.58 -2.77 7.93
CA LYS A 154 23.83 -2.03 8.21
C LYS A 154 24.49 -1.46 6.95
N ASP A 155 24.07 -1.85 5.76
CA ASP A 155 24.73 -1.51 4.50
C ASP A 155 24.71 -0.01 4.23
N PHE A 156 23.56 0.65 4.49
CA PHE A 156 23.38 2.07 4.23
C PHE A 156 22.64 2.80 5.35
N VAL A 157 22.88 4.11 5.44
CA VAL A 157 22.15 5.01 6.34
C VAL A 157 20.80 5.37 5.70
N LEU A 158 19.72 5.26 6.48
CA LEU A 158 18.37 5.64 6.08
C LEU A 158 18.24 7.17 5.96
N LYS A 159 17.72 7.61 4.81
CA LYS A 159 17.44 9.00 4.47
C LYS A 159 15.94 9.30 4.53
N LYS A 160 15.61 10.60 4.48
CA LYS A 160 14.24 11.13 4.41
C LYS A 160 13.33 10.38 3.45
N ILE A 161 13.84 10.14 2.26
CA ILE A 161 13.08 9.51 1.20
C ILE A 161 12.62 8.08 1.53
N GLY A 162 13.40 7.28 2.28
CA GLY A 162 13.01 5.92 2.64
C GLY A 162 11.80 5.87 3.58
N LEU A 163 11.72 6.80 4.54
CA LEU A 163 10.55 6.92 5.43
C LEU A 163 9.33 7.46 4.68
N PHE A 164 9.52 8.54 3.94
CA PHE A 164 8.41 9.22 3.27
C PHE A 164 7.88 8.46 2.06
N ALA A 165 8.65 7.56 1.44
CA ALA A 165 8.18 6.76 0.32
C ALA A 165 6.99 5.86 0.71
N ALA A 166 7.07 5.16 1.84
CA ALA A 166 5.96 4.33 2.32
C ALA A 166 4.73 5.17 2.70
N ILE A 167 4.95 6.31 3.39
CA ILE A 167 3.88 7.25 3.76
C ILE A 167 3.18 7.78 2.50
N PHE A 168 3.96 8.25 1.52
CA PHE A 168 3.41 8.81 0.28
C PHE A 168 2.64 7.76 -0.51
N TYR A 169 3.17 6.53 -0.62
CA TYR A 169 2.49 5.46 -1.35
C TYR A 169 1.17 5.08 -0.67
N MET A 170 1.16 4.87 0.66
CA MET A 170 -0.07 4.57 1.40
C MET A 170 -1.10 5.69 1.34
N PHE A 171 -0.67 6.95 1.46
CA PHE A 171 -1.56 8.08 1.36
C PHE A 171 -2.14 8.21 -0.05
N ALA A 172 -1.31 8.07 -1.09
CA ALA A 172 -1.77 8.07 -2.48
C ALA A 172 -2.78 6.93 -2.74
N TYR A 173 -2.53 5.74 -2.19
CA TYR A 173 -3.46 4.62 -2.27
C TYR A 173 -4.79 4.91 -1.56
N TYR A 174 -4.76 5.52 -0.37
CA TYR A 174 -5.97 5.95 0.33
C TYR A 174 -6.77 6.97 -0.50
N ILE A 175 -6.10 7.98 -1.07
CA ILE A 175 -6.74 8.99 -1.92
C ILE A 175 -7.35 8.35 -3.18
N PHE A 176 -6.67 7.36 -3.76
CA PHE A 176 -7.22 6.56 -4.85
C PHE A 176 -8.51 5.84 -4.43
N CYS A 177 -8.53 5.16 -3.28
CA CYS A 177 -9.74 4.53 -2.74
C CYS A 177 -10.86 5.54 -2.46
N LEU A 178 -10.53 6.73 -1.94
CA LEU A 178 -11.49 7.80 -1.68
C LEU A 178 -12.14 8.30 -2.98
N PHE A 179 -11.34 8.58 -4.00
CA PHE A 179 -11.88 9.01 -5.29
C PHE A 179 -12.68 7.91 -5.96
N LEU A 180 -12.18 6.67 -5.93
CA LEU A 180 -12.92 5.51 -6.44
C LEU A 180 -14.30 5.45 -5.80
N TYR A 181 -14.38 5.59 -4.47
CA TYR A 181 -15.63 5.59 -3.75
C TYR A 181 -16.52 6.75 -4.19
N ILE A 182 -16.07 8.01 -4.04
CA ILE A 182 -16.88 9.21 -4.31
C ILE A 182 -17.43 9.20 -5.74
N PHE A 183 -16.63 8.84 -6.73
CA PHE A 183 -17.06 8.85 -8.14
C PHE A 183 -17.97 7.69 -8.52
N THR A 184 -18.17 6.72 -7.63
CA THR A 184 -19.01 5.54 -7.89
C THR A 184 -20.17 5.39 -6.92
N VAL A 185 -20.35 6.36 -6.03
CA VAL A 185 -21.50 6.44 -5.13
C VAL A 185 -22.78 6.52 -5.95
N LYS A 186 -23.64 5.51 -5.81
CA LYS A 186 -24.98 5.45 -6.39
C LYS A 186 -25.86 4.44 -5.65
N GLN A 187 -27.12 4.33 -6.07
CA GLN A 187 -28.02 3.27 -5.62
C GLN A 187 -27.65 1.96 -6.34
N TRP A 188 -27.57 0.89 -5.56
CA TRP A 188 -27.21 -0.46 -5.96
C TRP A 188 -28.34 -1.43 -5.64
N LEU A 189 -28.40 -2.50 -6.43
CA LEU A 189 -29.32 -3.62 -6.26
C LEU A 189 -28.56 -4.80 -5.64
N SER A 190 -28.99 -5.30 -4.48
CA SER A 190 -28.48 -6.58 -3.95
C SER A 190 -29.22 -7.74 -4.62
N ASN A 191 -28.47 -8.79 -4.99
CA ASN A 191 -29.04 -10.03 -5.54
C ASN A 191 -29.34 -11.09 -4.45
N GLN A 192 -29.23 -10.75 -3.17
CA GLN A 192 -29.49 -11.70 -2.06
C GLN A 192 -30.54 -11.16 -1.10
N TYR A 193 -31.68 -11.85 -1.05
CA TYR A 193 -32.32 -12.40 0.14
C TYR A 193 -33.36 -13.44 -0.32
N ASP A 194 -33.56 -14.47 0.50
CA ASP A 194 -34.30 -15.74 0.30
C ASP A 194 -35.81 -15.62 -0.07
N ASP A 195 -36.27 -14.48 -0.62
CA ASP A 195 -37.69 -14.11 -0.74
C ASP A 195 -38.02 -13.22 -1.98
N GLU A 196 -37.27 -13.29 -3.08
CA GLU A 196 -37.52 -12.50 -4.33
C GLU A 196 -37.56 -10.96 -4.14
N LYS A 197 -37.20 -10.44 -2.95
CA LYS A 197 -37.25 -9.00 -2.66
C LYS A 197 -35.91 -8.34 -2.97
N PHE A 198 -35.93 -7.51 -4.00
CA PHE A 198 -34.83 -6.61 -4.31
C PHE A 198 -34.61 -5.60 -3.17
N VAL A 199 -33.42 -5.62 -2.57
CA VAL A 199 -32.99 -4.61 -1.59
C VAL A 199 -32.13 -3.58 -2.30
N TYR A 200 -32.55 -2.32 -2.25
CA TYR A 200 -31.78 -1.18 -2.73
C TYR A 200 -30.95 -0.57 -1.62
N PHE A 201 -29.69 -0.28 -1.89
CA PHE A 201 -28.81 0.40 -0.93
C PHE A 201 -27.90 1.41 -1.64
N TYR A 202 -27.49 2.45 -0.93
CA TYR A 202 -26.67 3.53 -1.49
C TYR A 202 -25.23 3.40 -1.00
N THR A 203 -24.28 3.19 -1.91
CA THR A 203 -22.86 3.08 -1.56
C THR A 203 -21.96 3.37 -2.75
N GLY A 204 -20.67 3.57 -2.50
CA GLY A 204 -19.63 3.61 -3.52
C GLY A 204 -18.86 2.30 -3.58
N LEU A 205 -18.05 2.13 -4.62
CA LEU A 205 -17.13 1.00 -4.73
C LEU A 205 -16.05 1.06 -3.67
N THR A 206 -15.76 -0.10 -3.10
CA THR A 206 -14.65 -0.27 -2.16
C THR A 206 -13.76 -1.42 -2.62
N ILE A 207 -12.45 -1.27 -2.40
CA ILE A 207 -11.48 -2.36 -2.59
C ILE A 207 -11.44 -3.23 -1.33
N TYR A 208 -11.42 -2.58 -0.17
CA TYR A 208 -11.48 -3.22 1.12
C TYR A 208 -12.74 -2.79 1.86
N PRO A 209 -13.56 -3.72 2.40
CA PRO A 209 -14.81 -3.34 3.05
C PRO A 209 -14.62 -2.42 4.28
N PHE A 210 -13.51 -2.54 5.01
CA PHE A 210 -13.20 -1.64 6.13
C PHE A 210 -12.93 -0.19 5.70
N LEU A 211 -12.68 0.06 4.41
CA LEU A 211 -12.55 1.39 3.80
C LEU A 211 -13.87 1.89 3.18
N ASN A 212 -15.01 1.31 3.55
CA ASN A 212 -16.31 1.87 3.18
C ASN A 212 -16.54 3.19 3.95
N PHE A 213 -16.66 4.30 3.24
CA PHE A 213 -16.79 5.62 3.88
C PHE A 213 -18.16 5.82 4.56
N LEU A 214 -19.18 5.04 4.21
CA LEU A 214 -20.46 5.01 4.94
C LEU A 214 -20.44 4.03 6.11
N HIS A 215 -19.63 2.96 6.02
CA HIS A 215 -19.51 1.91 7.03
C HIS A 215 -18.03 1.66 7.42
N PRO A 216 -17.31 2.68 7.94
CA PRO A 216 -15.86 2.58 8.16
C PRO A 216 -15.57 1.55 9.24
N PHE A 217 -14.50 0.76 9.07
CA PHE A 217 -14.16 -0.35 9.98
C PHE A 217 -15.34 -1.31 10.25
N PHE A 218 -16.18 -1.56 9.24
CA PHE A 218 -17.35 -2.43 9.35
C PHE A 218 -18.45 -1.90 10.31
N TYR A 219 -18.44 -0.61 10.65
CA TYR A 219 -19.47 -0.01 11.49
C TYR A 219 -20.83 0.03 10.78
N SER A 220 -21.81 -0.72 11.31
CA SER A 220 -23.16 -0.85 10.74
C SER A 220 -24.19 0.12 11.32
N GLY A 221 -23.82 0.96 12.28
CA GLY A 221 -24.75 1.91 12.89
C GLY A 221 -24.94 3.20 12.09
N ASN A 222 -25.98 3.98 12.45
CA ASN A 222 -26.37 5.20 11.75
C ASN A 222 -25.87 6.50 12.44
N ASN A 223 -24.95 6.39 13.41
CA ASN A 223 -24.43 7.57 14.11
C ASN A 223 -23.43 8.33 13.22
N TYR A 224 -23.87 9.43 12.60
CA TYR A 224 -23.06 10.25 11.71
C TYR A 224 -21.78 10.79 12.37
N PHE A 225 -21.82 11.13 13.66
CA PHE A 225 -20.63 11.59 14.38
C PHE A 225 -19.58 10.48 14.47
N LEU A 226 -20.01 9.25 14.77
CA LEU A 226 -19.11 8.10 14.83
C LEU A 226 -18.56 7.73 13.45
N ILE A 227 -19.39 7.73 12.40
CA ILE A 227 -18.95 7.52 11.01
C ILE A 227 -17.88 8.56 10.62
N PHE A 228 -18.12 9.84 10.91
CA PHE A 228 -17.16 10.91 10.67
C PHE A 228 -15.83 10.67 11.42
N LEU A 229 -15.90 10.34 12.70
CA LEU A 229 -14.73 10.09 13.54
C LEU A 229 -13.89 8.90 13.02
N LEU A 230 -14.54 7.79 12.65
CA LEU A 230 -13.88 6.59 12.13
C LEU A 230 -13.20 6.86 10.77
N ASN A 231 -13.83 7.65 9.90
CA ASN A 231 -13.21 8.10 8.65
C ASN A 231 -12.01 9.02 8.90
N LEU A 232 -12.11 9.94 9.87
CA LEU A 232 -11.00 10.79 10.28
C LEU A 232 -9.82 9.96 10.81
N ILE A 233 -10.09 8.93 11.62
CA ILE A 233 -9.07 7.98 12.09
C ILE A 233 -8.41 7.27 10.91
N THR A 234 -9.20 6.78 9.94
CA THR A 234 -8.67 6.11 8.74
C THR A 234 -7.76 7.04 7.93
N PHE A 235 -8.19 8.28 7.72
CA PHE A 235 -7.38 9.31 7.07
C PHE A 235 -6.06 9.54 7.81
N LEU A 236 -6.09 9.74 9.13
CA LEU A 236 -4.88 9.93 9.93
C LEU A 236 -3.96 8.70 9.90
N PHE A 237 -4.53 7.49 9.96
CA PHE A 237 -3.78 6.24 9.92
C PHE A 237 -3.06 6.02 8.58
N SER A 238 -3.59 6.54 7.47
CA SER A 238 -2.90 6.49 6.18
C SER A 238 -1.52 7.19 6.19
N PHE A 239 -1.29 8.12 7.13
CA PHE A 239 0.01 8.78 7.36
C PHE A 239 0.76 8.23 8.56
N ILE A 240 0.07 8.08 9.69
CA ILE A 240 0.69 7.78 10.99
C ILE A 240 1.19 6.34 11.02
N LEU A 241 0.39 5.39 10.52
CA LEU A 241 0.74 3.97 10.58
C LEU A 241 2.07 3.65 9.85
N PRO A 242 2.29 4.04 8.58
CA PRO A 242 3.58 3.80 7.93
C PRO A 242 4.76 4.48 8.61
N TYR A 243 4.55 5.66 9.19
CA TYR A 243 5.57 6.34 9.98
C TYR A 243 5.92 5.55 11.25
N LEU A 244 4.93 5.09 12.02
CA LEU A 244 5.13 4.32 13.24
C LEU A 244 5.80 2.96 12.96
N VAL A 245 5.36 2.24 11.94
CA VAL A 245 5.96 0.96 11.53
C VAL A 245 7.41 1.15 11.10
N ALA A 246 7.72 2.22 10.37
CA ALA A 246 9.09 2.52 10.00
C ALA A 246 9.97 2.86 11.22
N LEU A 247 9.47 3.63 12.18
CA LEU A 247 10.20 3.88 13.44
C LEU A 247 10.43 2.58 14.23
N LEU A 248 9.41 1.72 14.30
CA LEU A 248 9.51 0.41 14.92
C LEU A 248 10.64 -0.42 14.27
N LEU A 249 10.64 -0.58 12.95
CA LEU A 249 11.68 -1.31 12.24
C LEU A 249 13.07 -0.70 12.42
N ILE A 250 13.20 0.63 12.39
CA ILE A 250 14.48 1.31 12.63
C ILE A 250 15.02 0.97 14.02
N ASN A 251 14.17 1.06 15.04
CA ASN A 251 14.57 0.85 16.43
C ASN A 251 14.88 -0.63 16.70
N LEU A 252 14.01 -1.55 16.27
CA LEU A 252 14.20 -3.00 16.46
C LEU A 252 15.49 -3.50 15.80
N TYR A 253 15.83 -2.98 14.62
CA TYR A 253 17.00 -3.45 13.85
C TYR A 253 18.25 -2.59 14.05
N GLY A 254 18.14 -1.48 14.79
CA GLY A 254 19.20 -0.49 14.91
C GLY A 254 19.68 -0.01 13.55
N ILE A 255 18.76 0.28 12.62
CA ILE A 255 19.10 0.83 11.30
C ILE A 255 19.68 2.22 11.51
N ARG A 256 20.87 2.48 10.95
CA ARG A 256 21.46 3.83 11.02
C ARG A 256 20.54 4.80 10.28
N ARG A 257 20.10 5.86 10.95
CA ARG A 257 19.31 6.94 10.34
C ARG A 257 20.08 8.26 10.44
N ILE A 258 19.90 9.14 9.46
CA ILE A 258 20.28 10.55 9.65
C ILE A 258 19.47 11.07 10.85
N GLU A 259 20.03 11.96 11.68
CA GLU A 259 19.26 12.60 12.74
C GLU A 259 18.16 13.47 12.14
N TRP A 260 16.90 13.15 12.44
CA TRP A 260 15.77 13.91 11.92
C TRP A 260 15.16 14.71 13.03
N LYS A 261 15.29 16.02 12.91
CA LYS A 261 14.44 16.94 13.64
C LYS A 261 13.12 17.03 12.86
N LEU A 262 12.08 16.37 13.35
CA LEU A 262 10.73 16.36 12.75
C LEU A 262 10.14 17.78 12.69
N ARG A 263 10.37 18.56 13.75
CA ARG A 263 9.82 19.91 13.94
C ARG A 263 10.26 20.92 12.84
N PRO A 264 11.56 21.06 12.49
CA PRO A 264 11.99 21.87 11.35
C PRO A 264 11.39 21.46 10.00
N PHE A 265 11.17 20.16 9.78
CA PHE A 265 10.60 19.67 8.53
C PHE A 265 9.12 20.06 8.41
N ILE A 266 8.33 19.80 9.46
CA ILE A 266 6.91 20.19 9.52
C ILE A 266 6.78 21.71 9.33
N TYR A 267 7.58 22.49 10.07
CA TYR A 267 7.59 23.95 9.94
C TYR A 267 7.94 24.41 8.51
N SER A 268 8.96 23.82 7.89
CA SER A 268 9.35 24.15 6.51
C SER A 268 8.26 23.81 5.49
N PHE A 269 7.58 22.68 5.66
CA PHE A 269 6.49 22.24 4.80
C PHE A 269 5.28 23.19 4.90
N PHE A 270 4.82 23.49 6.12
CA PHE A 270 3.72 24.45 6.33
C PHE A 270 4.09 25.85 5.84
N LYS A 271 5.34 26.31 6.02
CA LYS A 271 5.80 27.59 5.49
C LYS A 271 5.75 27.63 3.96
N ARG A 272 6.09 26.54 3.27
CA ARG A 272 5.99 26.43 1.80
C ARG A 272 4.53 26.44 1.33
N ILE A 273 3.67 25.68 1.99
CA ILE A 273 2.22 25.67 1.70
C ILE A 273 1.63 27.07 1.90
N TYR A 274 1.91 27.71 3.02
CA TYR A 274 1.47 29.07 3.30
C TYR A 274 1.94 30.06 2.22
N LYS A 275 3.21 29.97 1.79
CA LYS A 275 3.73 30.83 0.71
C LYS A 275 3.01 30.59 -0.62
N LEU A 276 2.68 29.34 -0.96
CA LEU A 276 1.90 29.03 -2.17
C LEU A 276 0.51 29.67 -2.10
N PHE A 277 -0.21 29.51 -0.99
CA PHE A 277 -1.53 30.13 -0.81
C PHE A 277 -1.48 31.66 -0.80
N LYS A 278 -0.46 32.26 -0.19
CA LYS A 278 -0.27 33.72 -0.19
C LYS A 278 -0.07 34.27 -1.61
N ILE A 279 0.75 33.61 -2.43
CA ILE A 279 0.96 34.00 -3.83
C ILE A 279 -0.36 33.97 -4.62
N THR A 280 -1.19 32.95 -4.40
CA THR A 280 -2.50 32.84 -5.05
C THR A 280 -3.44 33.96 -4.59
N TYR A 281 -3.48 34.25 -3.29
CA TYR A 281 -4.30 35.34 -2.73
C TYR A 281 -3.91 36.71 -3.29
N ASP A 282 -2.61 37.04 -3.31
CA ASP A 282 -2.11 38.33 -3.81
C ASP A 282 -2.41 38.51 -5.31
N LYS A 283 -2.33 37.43 -6.11
CA LYS A 283 -2.72 37.45 -7.53
C LYS A 283 -4.21 37.72 -7.73
N THR A 284 -5.08 37.06 -6.95
CA THR A 284 -6.53 37.26 -7.05
C THR A 284 -6.91 38.69 -6.67
N LYS A 285 -6.29 39.25 -5.62
CA LYS A 285 -6.53 40.64 -5.20
C LYS A 285 -6.13 41.67 -6.26
N MET A 286 -5.01 41.47 -6.96
CA MET A 286 -4.60 42.35 -8.07
C MET A 286 -5.57 42.30 -9.26
N ILE A 287 -6.17 41.15 -9.56
CA ILE A 287 -7.16 41.01 -10.63
C ILE A 287 -8.47 41.73 -10.28
N PHE A 288 -8.91 41.65 -9.02
CA PHE A 288 -10.13 42.32 -8.57
C PHE A 288 -9.98 43.85 -8.60
N ASN A 289 -8.88 44.40 -8.07
CA ASN A 289 -8.67 45.85 -8.08
C ASN A 289 -8.59 46.42 -9.51
N LYS A 290 -8.03 45.68 -10.47
CA LYS A 290 -7.93 46.13 -11.87
C LYS A 290 -9.29 46.18 -12.60
N LYS A 291 -10.32 45.52 -12.07
CA LYS A 291 -11.70 45.59 -12.61
C LYS A 291 -12.51 46.75 -12.02
N GLU A 292 -12.13 47.30 -10.87
CA GLU A 292 -12.80 48.46 -10.29
C GLU A 292 -12.32 49.78 -10.93
N ASP A 293 -11.14 49.77 -11.57
CA ASP A 293 -10.57 50.91 -12.28
C ASP A 293 -10.97 50.98 -13.79
N GLN A 294 -11.88 50.11 -14.27
CA GLN A 294 -12.41 50.07 -15.64
C GLN A 294 -13.89 50.43 -15.66
#